data_AF-A0A0L0V4Q8-F1
#
_entry.id   AF-A0A0L0V4Q8-F1
#
_cell.length_a   1.000
_cell.length_b   1.000
_cell.length_c   1.000
_cell.angle_alpha   90.00
_cell.angle_beta   90.00
_cell.angle_gamma   90.00
#
_symmetry.space_group_name_H-M   'P 1'
#
loop_
_entity.id
_entity.type
_entity.pdbx_description
1 polymer ?
#
loop_
_entity_poly.entity_id
_entity_poly.type
_entity_poly.pdbx_seq_one_letter_code
_entity_poly.pdbx_strand_id
1 'polypeptide(L)'
;MSYTQTSRLTARTHEEAEPRSTLASPAGNNDQHFNELKPSRLYGLHYHLTIFFLEDICSVCYAYCEVLQAAKLSKIKYDIKDDVFLAREHMFEATDTCFEAIERAINWLRGSELDNIQVAWTDQRYDIDNNLGKYLDFVDRKRDSNNQRQLTPFDEQMLKLAKLVIPIIKLHGLFIDKLSERGMNRKPLPKFTTMCTDQLNTIDELPEKVNDIIWTLLGVLSDSDSTEEESTYRVLSQTMQSLDNQFKDPFLLILIYFLPIVPDTDGFPTRKYFNDWFVTWKTSFTIAISNFISAVPAFRHYPS
;
A
#
# COMPACT_ATOMS: atom_id res chain seq x y z
N MET A 1 -43.36 -2.58 12.80
CA MET A 1 -43.10 -4.04 12.88
C MET A 1 -41.72 -4.28 12.32
N SER A 2 -40.88 -4.96 13.12
CA SER A 2 -39.50 -5.43 12.94
C SER A 2 -38.52 -4.69 12.02
N TYR A 3 -37.46 -4.22 12.68
CA TYR A 3 -36.14 -3.90 12.16
C TYR A 3 -35.57 -5.02 11.30
N THR A 4 -35.00 -4.66 10.14
CA THR A 4 -33.98 -5.47 9.49
C THR A 4 -32.78 -4.58 9.18
N GLN A 5 -31.80 -4.72 10.04
CA GLN A 5 -30.45 -4.18 9.95
C GLN A 5 -29.72 -5.01 8.88
N THR A 6 -29.45 -4.44 7.71
CA THR A 6 -28.65 -5.11 6.68
C THR A 6 -27.25 -4.50 6.70
N SER A 7 -26.35 -5.28 7.27
CA SER A 7 -24.94 -5.00 7.45
C SER A 7 -24.22 -4.73 6.12
N ARG A 8 -23.34 -3.73 6.15
CA ARG A 8 -22.22 -3.57 5.23
C ARG A 8 -21.46 -4.89 5.09
N LEU A 9 -21.45 -5.42 3.88
CA LEU A 9 -20.50 -6.44 3.43
C LEU A 9 -20.00 -5.95 2.07
N THR A 10 -18.91 -5.20 2.09
CA THR A 10 -18.01 -5.03 0.95
C THR A 10 -17.46 -6.41 0.60
N ALA A 11 -18.17 -7.12 -0.26
CA ALA A 11 -17.64 -8.25 -0.98
C ALA A 11 -16.64 -7.69 -2.01
N ARG A 12 -15.35 -7.77 -1.69
CA ARG A 12 -14.29 -7.79 -2.71
C ARG A 12 -14.59 -8.98 -3.61
N THR A 13 -15.28 -8.75 -4.72
CA THR A 13 -15.25 -9.66 -5.85
C THR A 13 -13.85 -9.55 -6.45
N HIS A 14 -13.04 -10.58 -6.21
CA HIS A 14 -11.94 -10.96 -7.09
C HIS A 14 -12.54 -11.30 -8.45
N GLU A 15 -12.84 -10.28 -9.24
CA GLU A 15 -13.06 -10.43 -10.66
C GLU A 15 -11.72 -10.15 -11.33
N GLU A 16 -11.24 -11.16 -12.05
CA GLU A 16 -9.96 -11.28 -12.75
C GLU A 16 -9.26 -9.94 -13.02
N ALA A 17 -8.39 -9.53 -12.09
CA ALA A 17 -7.33 -8.61 -12.42
C ALA A 17 -6.48 -9.32 -13.48
N GLU A 18 -6.63 -8.91 -14.74
CA GLU A 18 -5.69 -9.26 -15.77
C GLU A 18 -4.28 -9.05 -15.19
N PRO A 19 -3.39 -10.06 -15.23
CA PRO A 19 -2.05 -9.91 -14.72
C PRO A 19 -1.46 -8.68 -15.41
N ARG A 20 -0.90 -7.73 -14.64
CA ARG A 20 -0.24 -6.48 -15.11
C ARG A 20 0.49 -6.79 -16.40
N SER A 21 -0.22 -6.62 -17.52
CA SER A 21 0.29 -7.04 -18.82
C SER A 21 1.37 -6.03 -19.09
N THR A 22 2.61 -6.52 -19.01
CA THR A 22 3.76 -5.80 -19.50
C THR A 22 3.55 -5.73 -21.01
N LEU A 23 2.69 -4.80 -21.46
CA LEU A 23 2.73 -4.27 -22.81
C LEU A 23 4.09 -3.59 -22.89
N ALA A 24 5.09 -4.41 -23.18
CA ALA A 24 6.44 -3.99 -23.43
C ALA A 24 6.34 -3.00 -24.58
N SER A 25 6.35 -1.72 -24.23
CA SER A 25 6.49 -0.65 -25.19
C SER A 25 7.73 -0.98 -26.03
N PRO A 26 7.71 -0.80 -27.36
CA PRO A 26 8.91 -0.95 -28.17
C PRO A 26 10.05 -0.03 -27.71
N ALA A 27 9.75 0.96 -26.86
CA ALA A 27 10.71 1.69 -26.04
C ALA A 27 11.00 0.97 -24.72
N GLY A 28 11.51 -0.27 -24.78
CA GLY A 28 12.12 -0.90 -23.60
C GLY A 28 13.19 0.04 -23.02
N ASN A 29 13.09 0.36 -21.73
CA ASN A 29 14.04 1.18 -20.97
C ASN A 29 14.37 2.60 -21.48
N ASN A 30 13.76 3.12 -22.55
CA ASN A 30 14.17 4.36 -23.21
C ASN A 30 13.07 5.43 -23.31
N ASP A 31 12.21 5.53 -22.31
CA ASP A 31 11.14 6.54 -22.21
C ASP A 31 11.49 7.71 -21.27
N GLN A 32 12.75 7.84 -20.82
CA GLN A 32 13.16 8.84 -19.83
C GLN A 32 12.79 10.27 -20.25
N HIS A 33 12.80 10.56 -21.55
CA HIS A 33 12.56 11.88 -22.13
C HIS A 33 11.10 12.15 -22.50
N PHE A 34 10.18 11.21 -22.25
CA PHE A 34 8.81 11.30 -22.75
C PHE A 34 7.93 12.21 -21.88
N ASN A 35 8.37 12.56 -20.66
CA ASN A 35 7.66 13.45 -19.74
C ASN A 35 6.18 13.04 -19.56
N GLU A 36 5.22 13.84 -20.02
CA GLU A 36 3.78 13.55 -19.96
C GLU A 36 3.37 12.29 -20.73
N LEU A 37 4.14 11.92 -21.75
CA LEU A 37 3.85 10.77 -22.61
C LEU A 37 4.51 9.48 -22.12
N LYS A 38 5.12 9.48 -20.92
CA LYS A 38 5.60 8.25 -20.30
C LYS A 38 4.44 7.26 -20.12
N PRO A 39 4.61 5.97 -20.47
CA PRO A 39 3.60 4.94 -20.28
C PRO A 39 3.00 4.90 -18.87
N SER A 40 3.80 5.08 -17.81
CA SER A 40 3.28 5.15 -16.43
C SER A 40 2.24 6.25 -16.23
N ARG A 41 2.48 7.46 -16.77
CA ARG A 41 1.54 8.60 -16.65
C ARG A 41 0.27 8.35 -17.46
N LEU A 42 0.41 7.85 -18.68
CA LEU A 42 -0.73 7.55 -19.55
C LEU A 42 -1.58 6.42 -18.97
N TYR A 43 -0.95 5.38 -18.43
CA TYR A 43 -1.63 4.27 -17.77
C TYR A 43 -2.38 4.74 -16.52
N GLY A 44 -1.75 5.50 -15.64
CA GLY A 44 -2.43 6.02 -14.44
C GLY A 44 -3.57 6.98 -14.77
N LEU A 45 -3.43 7.80 -15.82
CA LEU A 45 -4.53 8.64 -16.31
C LEU A 45 -5.68 7.79 -16.84
N HIS A 46 -5.37 6.77 -17.64
CA HIS A 46 -6.37 5.84 -18.14
C HIS A 46 -7.10 5.17 -16.99
N TYR A 47 -6.38 4.65 -16.00
CA TYR A 47 -6.92 4.06 -14.78
C TYR A 47 -7.87 5.03 -14.06
N HIS A 48 -7.47 6.29 -13.88
CA HIS A 48 -8.33 7.28 -13.23
C HIS A 48 -9.63 7.56 -14.02
N LEU A 49 -9.54 7.61 -15.34
CA LEU A 49 -10.70 7.85 -16.20
C LEU A 49 -11.63 6.64 -16.26
N THR A 50 -11.10 5.42 -16.33
CA THR A 50 -11.92 4.22 -16.52
C THR A 50 -12.45 3.65 -15.22
N ILE A 51 -11.62 3.51 -14.20
CA ILE A 51 -12.01 2.83 -12.96
C ILE A 51 -12.81 3.75 -12.03
N PHE A 52 -12.42 5.02 -11.89
CA PHE A 52 -13.17 5.94 -11.03
C PHE A 52 -14.21 6.72 -11.83
N PHE A 53 -13.79 7.52 -12.81
CA PHE A 53 -14.69 8.48 -13.43
C PHE A 53 -15.86 7.83 -14.22
N LEU A 54 -15.61 6.79 -15.02
CA LEU A 54 -16.69 6.15 -15.80
C LEU A 54 -17.72 5.42 -14.92
N GLU A 55 -17.30 4.81 -13.81
CA GLU A 55 -18.22 4.20 -12.85
C GLU A 55 -19.06 5.26 -12.14
N ASP A 56 -18.42 6.35 -11.71
CA ASP A 56 -19.10 7.42 -10.96
C ASP A 56 -20.08 8.21 -11.83
N ILE A 57 -19.73 8.52 -13.09
CA ILE A 57 -20.66 9.23 -13.99
C ILE A 57 -21.90 8.40 -14.31
N CYS A 58 -21.76 7.06 -14.39
CA CYS A 58 -22.90 6.17 -14.56
C CYS A 58 -23.79 6.20 -13.32
N SER A 59 -23.21 6.16 -12.12
CA SER A 59 -23.93 6.29 -10.84
C SER A 59 -24.68 7.62 -10.74
N VAL A 60 -24.07 8.73 -11.16
CA VAL A 60 -24.75 10.03 -11.25
C VAL A 60 -25.94 9.96 -12.19
N CYS A 61 -25.77 9.42 -13.40
CA CYS A 61 -26.86 9.30 -14.38
C CYS A 61 -28.04 8.48 -13.80
N TYR A 62 -27.73 7.40 -13.07
CA TYR A 62 -28.73 6.58 -12.41
C TYR A 62 -29.46 7.34 -11.30
N ALA A 63 -28.73 7.99 -10.39
CA ALA A 63 -29.32 8.74 -9.27
C ALA A 63 -30.23 9.89 -9.74
N TYR A 64 -29.84 10.59 -10.82
CA TYR A 64 -30.71 11.60 -11.44
C TYR A 64 -31.99 10.98 -12.04
N CYS A 65 -31.90 9.78 -12.63
CA CYS A 65 -33.09 9.05 -13.08
C CYS A 65 -34.02 8.69 -11.91
N GLU A 66 -33.47 8.26 -10.77
CA GLU A 66 -34.25 7.95 -9.56
C GLU A 66 -34.98 9.19 -9.03
N VAL A 67 -34.30 10.33 -8.92
CA VAL A 67 -34.93 11.59 -8.50
C VAL A 67 -36.08 11.98 -9.44
N LEU A 68 -35.89 11.84 -10.76
CA LEU A 68 -36.92 12.13 -11.75
C LEU A 68 -38.13 11.19 -11.61
N GLN A 69 -37.91 9.91 -11.32
CA GLN A 69 -38.96 8.93 -11.10
C GLN A 69 -39.71 9.21 -9.79
N ALA A 70 -38.99 9.39 -8.69
CA ALA A 70 -39.57 9.70 -7.38
C ALA A 70 -40.37 11.01 -7.42
N ALA A 71 -39.87 12.04 -8.11
CA ALA A 71 -40.57 13.32 -8.28
C ALA A 71 -41.80 13.23 -9.21
N LYS A 72 -41.85 12.26 -10.14
CA LYS A 72 -43.06 11.96 -10.91
C LYS A 72 -44.10 11.24 -10.06
N LEU A 73 -43.67 10.27 -9.24
CA LEU A 73 -44.55 9.47 -8.38
C LEU A 73 -45.13 10.28 -7.20
N SER A 74 -44.36 11.22 -6.64
CA SER A 74 -44.83 12.10 -5.56
C SER A 74 -45.94 13.07 -5.99
N LYS A 75 -46.04 13.37 -7.30
CA LYS A 75 -47.17 14.12 -7.87
C LYS A 75 -48.46 13.31 -7.91
N ILE A 76 -48.37 11.99 -7.81
CA ILE A 76 -49.51 11.05 -7.88
C ILE A 76 -49.94 10.63 -6.47
N LYS A 77 -49.04 10.57 -5.49
CA LYS A 77 -49.33 10.18 -4.10
C LYS A 77 -48.61 11.08 -3.09
N TYR A 78 -49.36 11.58 -2.10
CA TYR A 78 -48.88 12.53 -1.08
C TYR A 78 -47.86 11.95 -0.07
N ASP A 79 -47.75 10.62 0.02
CA ASP A 79 -46.97 9.90 1.05
C ASP A 79 -45.54 9.52 0.62
N ILE A 80 -45.08 10.01 -0.54
CA ILE A 80 -43.79 9.65 -1.18
C ILE A 80 -42.71 10.74 -0.96
N LYS A 81 -42.83 11.55 0.10
CA LYS A 81 -41.85 12.62 0.36
C LYS A 81 -40.49 12.07 0.79
N ASP A 82 -40.48 10.95 1.51
CA ASP A 82 -39.26 10.33 2.00
C ASP A 82 -38.45 9.69 0.86
N ASP A 83 -39.11 9.05 -0.13
CA ASP A 83 -38.39 8.49 -1.30
C ASP A 83 -37.74 9.58 -2.17
N VAL A 84 -38.37 10.76 -2.29
CA VAL A 84 -37.77 11.91 -3.00
C VAL A 84 -36.58 12.46 -2.22
N PHE A 85 -36.64 12.47 -0.89
CA PHE A 85 -35.53 12.89 -0.04
C PHE A 85 -34.34 11.94 -0.19
N LEU A 86 -34.56 10.63 -0.04
CA LEU A 86 -33.52 9.61 -0.17
C LEU A 86 -32.89 9.59 -1.57
N ALA A 87 -33.70 9.69 -2.63
CA ALA A 87 -33.18 9.77 -3.99
C ALA A 87 -32.30 11.02 -4.22
N ARG A 88 -32.65 12.14 -3.58
CA ARG A 88 -31.83 13.36 -3.65
C ARG A 88 -30.53 13.24 -2.88
N GLU A 89 -30.57 12.63 -1.69
CA GLU A 89 -29.38 12.34 -0.90
C GLU A 89 -28.41 11.47 -1.70
N HIS A 90 -28.89 10.36 -2.27
CA HIS A 90 -28.10 9.50 -3.15
C HIS A 90 -27.52 10.26 -4.36
N MET A 91 -28.32 11.14 -5.00
CA MET A 91 -27.85 11.99 -6.10
C MET A 91 -26.73 12.93 -5.67
N PHE A 92 -26.80 13.55 -4.49
CA PHE A 92 -25.72 14.40 -3.97
C PHE A 92 -24.46 13.58 -3.71
N GLU A 93 -24.57 12.43 -3.04
CA GLU A 93 -23.42 11.55 -2.76
C GLU A 93 -22.74 11.06 -4.05
N ALA A 94 -23.52 10.62 -5.04
CA ALA A 94 -22.98 10.18 -6.33
C ALA A 94 -22.29 11.34 -7.08
N THR A 95 -22.86 12.55 -7.00
CA THR A 95 -22.30 13.74 -7.64
C THR A 95 -20.98 14.15 -6.98
N ASP A 96 -20.93 14.17 -5.65
CA ASP A 96 -19.72 14.50 -4.89
C ASP A 96 -18.61 13.49 -5.19
N THR A 97 -18.94 12.19 -5.20
CA THR A 97 -17.99 11.11 -5.57
C THR A 97 -17.43 11.31 -6.99
N CYS A 98 -18.29 11.62 -7.97
CA CYS A 98 -17.86 11.91 -9.33
C CYS A 98 -16.94 13.14 -9.42
N PHE A 99 -17.20 14.19 -8.63
CA PHE A 99 -16.31 15.35 -8.56
C PHE A 99 -14.95 14.98 -7.97
N GLU A 100 -14.91 14.15 -6.92
CA GLU A 100 -13.66 13.64 -6.37
C GLU A 100 -12.86 12.84 -7.42
N ALA A 101 -13.52 12.02 -8.24
CA ALA A 101 -12.85 11.28 -9.33
C ALA A 101 -12.25 12.21 -10.39
N ILE A 102 -12.96 13.27 -10.77
CA ILE A 102 -12.43 14.31 -11.69
C ILE A 102 -11.22 14.99 -11.08
N GLU A 103 -11.30 15.39 -9.80
CA GLU A 103 -10.19 16.03 -9.10
C GLU A 103 -8.97 15.10 -8.99
N ARG A 104 -9.17 13.79 -8.75
CA ARG A 104 -8.07 12.80 -8.79
C ARG A 104 -7.38 12.76 -10.15
N ALA A 105 -8.13 12.71 -11.25
CA ALA A 105 -7.56 12.73 -12.59
C ALA A 105 -6.80 14.03 -12.89
N ILE A 106 -7.33 15.19 -12.47
CA ILE A 106 -6.67 16.49 -12.59
C ILE A 106 -5.39 16.53 -11.77
N ASN A 107 -5.42 16.03 -10.53
CA ASN A 107 -4.26 15.97 -9.65
C ASN A 107 -3.18 15.05 -10.20
N TRP A 108 -3.53 13.89 -10.76
CA TRP A 108 -2.59 13.00 -11.45
C TRP A 108 -1.88 13.69 -12.64
N LEU A 109 -2.65 14.44 -13.44
CA LEU A 109 -2.13 15.20 -14.58
C LEU A 109 -1.20 16.33 -14.15
N ARG A 110 -1.53 17.02 -13.06
CA ARG A 110 -0.75 18.16 -12.56
C ARG A 110 0.46 17.73 -11.73
N GLY A 111 0.32 16.62 -11.03
CA GLY A 111 1.29 16.08 -10.08
C GLY A 111 2.61 15.72 -10.72
N SER A 112 3.67 15.87 -9.92
CA SER A 112 4.99 15.34 -10.21
C SER A 112 4.97 13.81 -10.22
N GLU A 113 6.02 13.21 -10.79
CA GLU A 113 6.20 11.75 -10.69
C GLU A 113 6.25 11.25 -9.24
N LEU A 114 6.79 12.05 -8.31
CA LEU A 114 6.78 11.67 -6.89
C LEU A 114 5.39 11.83 -6.27
N ASP A 115 4.63 12.88 -6.64
CA ASP A 115 3.27 13.09 -6.13
C ASP A 115 2.39 11.89 -6.49
N ASN A 116 2.48 11.45 -7.74
CA ASN A 116 1.71 10.33 -8.27
C ASN A 116 2.02 9.02 -7.54
N ILE A 117 3.30 8.73 -7.30
CA ILE A 117 3.76 7.57 -6.51
C ILE A 117 3.20 7.64 -5.08
N GLN A 118 3.23 8.81 -4.44
CA GLN A 118 2.79 8.98 -3.06
C GLN A 118 1.28 8.79 -2.88
N VAL A 119 0.48 9.10 -3.90
CA VAL A 119 -0.97 8.83 -3.89
C VAL A 119 -1.21 7.33 -3.70
N ALA A 120 -0.54 6.48 -4.48
CA ALA A 120 -0.65 5.02 -4.36
C ALA A 120 -0.21 4.51 -2.98
N TRP A 121 0.79 5.15 -2.38
CA TRP A 121 1.30 4.76 -1.06
C TRP A 121 0.37 5.11 0.10
N THR A 122 -0.55 6.05 -0.09
CA THR A 122 -1.49 6.46 0.97
C THR A 122 -2.39 5.30 1.39
N ASP A 123 -2.90 4.54 0.42
CA ASP A 123 -3.71 3.35 0.68
C ASP A 123 -2.87 2.25 1.35
N GLN A 124 -1.63 2.08 0.91
CA GLN A 124 -0.70 1.09 1.46
C GLN A 124 -0.31 1.37 2.92
N ARG A 125 -0.40 2.64 3.36
CA ARG A 125 -0.10 3.00 4.76
C ARG A 125 -1.07 2.34 5.73
N TYR A 126 -2.34 2.25 5.35
CA TYR A 126 -3.37 1.55 6.13
C TYR A 126 -3.02 0.07 6.26
N ASP A 127 -2.57 -0.56 5.18
CA ASP A 127 -2.18 -1.98 5.20
C ASP A 127 -0.93 -2.24 6.05
N ILE A 128 0.02 -1.31 6.11
CA ILE A 128 1.16 -1.39 7.03
C ILE A 128 0.69 -1.39 8.49
N ASP A 129 -0.22 -0.48 8.86
CA ASP A 129 -0.75 -0.40 10.22
C ASP A 129 -1.60 -1.62 10.58
N ASN A 130 -2.39 -2.12 9.63
CA ASN A 130 -3.15 -3.36 9.78
C ASN A 130 -2.23 -4.57 10.02
N ASN A 131 -1.16 -4.69 9.24
CA ASN A 131 -0.15 -5.74 9.43
C ASN A 131 0.53 -5.61 10.79
N LEU A 132 0.92 -4.40 11.20
CA LEU A 132 1.47 -4.17 12.54
C LEU A 132 0.51 -4.62 13.64
N GLY A 133 -0.78 -4.28 13.52
CA GLY A 133 -1.84 -4.73 14.43
C GLY A 133 -1.92 -6.24 14.53
N LYS A 134 -1.93 -6.95 13.40
CA LYS A 134 -1.98 -8.43 13.37
C LYS A 134 -0.78 -9.07 14.08
N TYR A 135 0.42 -8.52 13.92
CA TYR A 135 1.60 -9.03 14.62
C TYR A 135 1.54 -8.76 16.13
N LEU A 136 1.06 -7.59 16.56
CA LEU A 136 0.86 -7.28 17.97
C LEU A 136 -0.17 -8.23 18.59
N ASP A 137 -1.32 -8.39 17.93
CA ASP A 137 -2.37 -9.33 18.35
C ASP A 137 -1.86 -10.77 18.44
N PHE A 138 -1.08 -11.23 17.46
CA PHE A 138 -0.46 -12.55 17.48
C PHE A 138 0.45 -12.73 18.70
N VAL A 139 1.31 -11.73 18.96
CA VAL A 139 2.25 -11.75 20.10
C VAL A 139 1.52 -11.72 21.44
N ASP A 140 0.48 -10.91 21.56
CA ASP A 140 -0.30 -10.76 22.79
C ASP A 140 -1.14 -12.01 23.08
N ARG A 141 -1.83 -12.57 22.07
CA ARG A 141 -2.58 -13.83 22.22
C ARG A 141 -1.69 -14.98 22.68
N LYS A 142 -0.50 -15.14 22.09
CA LYS A 142 0.44 -16.18 22.54
C LYS A 142 0.91 -15.90 23.96
N ARG A 143 1.17 -14.64 24.35
CA ARG A 143 1.56 -14.31 25.73
C ARG A 143 0.48 -14.68 26.75
N ASP A 144 -0.79 -14.42 26.45
CA ASP A 144 -1.89 -14.76 27.34
C ASP A 144 -2.10 -16.29 27.43
N SER A 145 -1.93 -17.01 26.33
CA SER A 145 -1.94 -18.47 26.36
C SER A 145 -0.79 -19.05 27.20
N ASN A 146 0.37 -18.39 27.26
CA ASN A 146 1.52 -18.84 28.07
C ASN A 146 1.24 -18.83 29.56
N ASN A 147 0.41 -17.89 30.02
CA ASN A 147 0.00 -17.82 31.42
C ASN A 147 -0.89 -19.01 31.81
N GLN A 148 -1.44 -19.75 30.83
CA GLN A 148 -2.35 -20.88 31.03
C GLN A 148 -1.75 -22.23 30.61
N ARG A 149 -0.79 -22.27 29.66
CA ARG A 149 -0.09 -23.47 29.18
C ARG A 149 1.37 -23.15 28.83
N GLN A 150 2.31 -24.06 29.11
CA GLN A 150 3.69 -23.92 28.63
C GLN A 150 3.72 -24.06 27.09
N LEU A 151 4.39 -23.13 26.40
CA LEU A 151 4.63 -23.26 24.96
C LEU A 151 5.61 -24.38 24.67
N THR A 152 5.49 -24.95 23.48
CA THR A 152 6.54 -25.79 22.92
C THR A 152 7.77 -24.92 22.59
N PRO A 153 9.00 -25.46 22.61
CA PRO A 153 10.19 -24.72 22.19
C PRO A 153 10.07 -24.12 20.78
N PHE A 154 9.37 -24.83 19.88
CA PHE A 154 9.09 -24.37 18.53
C PHE A 154 8.16 -23.15 18.52
N ASP A 155 7.07 -23.18 19.30
CA ASP A 155 6.16 -22.04 19.43
C ASP A 155 6.82 -20.80 20.05
N GLU A 156 7.71 -21.00 21.03
CA GLU A 156 8.50 -19.92 21.61
C GLU A 156 9.42 -19.28 20.57
N GLN A 157 10.01 -20.11 19.71
CA GLN A 157 10.85 -19.64 18.61
C GLN A 157 10.03 -18.86 17.57
N MET A 158 8.84 -19.34 17.18
CA MET A 158 7.93 -18.57 16.29
C MET A 158 7.51 -17.24 16.91
N LEU A 159 7.19 -17.23 18.20
CA LEU A 159 6.85 -16.01 18.94
C LEU A 159 8.03 -15.02 18.98
N LYS A 160 9.25 -15.52 19.20
CA LYS A 160 10.47 -14.70 19.18
C LYS A 160 10.69 -14.09 17.79
N LEU A 161 10.55 -14.87 16.73
CA LEU A 161 10.70 -14.38 15.35
C LEU A 161 9.64 -13.35 14.99
N ALA A 162 8.37 -13.57 15.36
CA ALA A 162 7.31 -12.59 15.15
C ALA A 162 7.60 -11.23 15.82
N LYS A 163 8.14 -11.24 17.05
CA LYS A 163 8.57 -10.01 17.73
C LYS A 163 9.68 -9.26 17.00
N LEU A 164 10.56 -9.98 16.30
CA LEU A 164 11.64 -9.37 15.50
C LEU A 164 11.12 -8.76 14.19
N VAL A 165 9.94 -9.17 13.70
CA VAL A 165 9.31 -8.54 12.52
C VAL A 165 8.68 -7.19 12.85
N ILE A 166 8.13 -7.00 14.06
CA ILE A 166 7.53 -5.72 14.49
C ILE A 166 8.41 -4.49 14.21
N PRO A 167 9.69 -4.43 14.61
CA PRO A 167 10.53 -3.28 14.28
C PRO A 167 10.78 -3.12 12.78
N ILE A 168 10.78 -4.19 11.98
CA ILE A 168 10.89 -4.14 10.52
C ILE A 168 9.65 -3.47 9.91
N ILE A 169 8.45 -3.85 10.35
CA ILE A 169 7.18 -3.22 9.91
C ILE A 169 7.17 -1.73 10.27
N LYS A 170 7.60 -1.37 11.47
CA LYS A 170 7.70 0.03 11.91
C LYS A 170 8.69 0.82 11.07
N LEU A 171 9.85 0.25 10.75
CA LEU A 171 10.83 0.90 9.89
C LEU A 171 10.32 1.04 8.45
N HIS A 172 9.59 0.05 7.93
CA HIS A 172 8.89 0.16 6.65
C HIS A 172 7.90 1.33 6.65
N GLY A 173 7.00 1.41 7.66
CA GLY A 173 6.07 2.53 7.80
C GLY A 173 6.78 3.89 7.89
N LEU A 174 7.85 3.98 8.68
CA LEU A 174 8.66 5.20 8.78
C LEU A 174 9.32 5.60 7.45
N PHE A 175 9.69 4.63 6.60
CA PHE A 175 10.22 4.89 5.27
C PHE A 175 9.18 5.55 4.37
N ILE A 176 7.97 4.98 4.34
CA ILE A 176 6.86 5.51 3.56
C ILE A 176 6.48 6.90 4.08
N ASP A 177 6.26 7.05 5.38
CA ASP A 177 5.90 8.34 6.01
C ASP A 177 6.93 9.44 5.72
N LYS A 178 8.23 9.08 5.66
CA LYS A 178 9.29 10.03 5.35
C LYS A 178 9.23 10.54 3.92
N LEU A 179 8.87 9.66 3.00
CA LEU A 179 8.83 9.97 1.60
C LEU A 179 7.50 10.55 1.15
N SER A 180 6.40 10.39 1.91
CA SER A 180 5.09 10.99 1.62
C SER A 180 5.12 12.53 1.57
N GLU A 181 3.99 13.11 1.12
CA GLU A 181 3.77 14.56 0.98
C GLU A 181 4.21 15.38 2.20
N ARG A 182 3.95 14.86 3.40
CA ARG A 182 4.31 15.50 4.68
C ARG A 182 5.81 15.51 4.98
N GLY A 183 6.60 14.68 4.29
CA GLY A 183 8.02 14.47 4.51
C GLY A 183 8.89 15.19 3.50
N MET A 184 9.23 14.52 2.39
CA MET A 184 10.18 15.01 1.38
C MET A 184 9.57 16.01 0.38
N ASN A 185 8.26 15.97 0.17
CA ASN A 185 7.58 16.69 -0.91
C ASN A 185 6.92 18.02 -0.44
N ARG A 186 7.63 18.77 0.41
CA ARG A 186 7.13 20.05 1.00
C ARG A 186 7.34 21.28 0.10
N LYS A 187 8.04 21.13 -1.01
CA LYS A 187 8.36 22.21 -1.96
C LYS A 187 8.00 21.70 -3.36
N PRO A 188 7.67 22.59 -4.30
CA PRO A 188 7.40 22.18 -5.68
C PRO A 188 8.64 21.48 -6.25
N LEU A 189 8.56 20.14 -6.32
CA LEU A 189 9.57 19.32 -6.99
C LEU A 189 9.38 19.45 -8.50
N PRO A 190 10.43 19.24 -9.32
CA PRO A 190 10.29 19.10 -10.76
C PRO A 190 9.23 18.06 -11.07
N LYS A 191 8.38 18.38 -12.04
CA LYS A 191 7.28 17.51 -12.45
C LYS A 191 7.76 16.15 -12.96
N PHE A 192 8.93 16.13 -13.60
CA PHE A 192 9.53 14.93 -14.18
C PHE A 192 10.96 14.74 -13.69
N THR A 193 11.34 13.49 -13.55
CA THR A 193 12.70 13.03 -13.39
C THR A 193 13.18 12.36 -14.69
N THR A 194 14.48 12.06 -14.75
CA THR A 194 15.06 11.27 -15.85
C THR A 194 14.88 9.77 -15.64
N MET A 195 14.00 9.32 -14.74
CA MET A 195 13.70 7.89 -14.58
C MET A 195 12.86 7.36 -15.74
N CYS A 196 13.06 6.09 -16.11
CA CYS A 196 12.15 5.39 -17.01
C CYS A 196 10.88 4.90 -16.26
N THR A 197 9.87 4.46 -17.00
CA THR A 197 8.65 3.87 -16.42
C THR A 197 8.96 2.71 -15.47
N ASP A 198 9.87 1.80 -15.83
CA ASP A 198 10.19 0.64 -14.99
C ASP A 198 10.83 1.04 -13.66
N GLN A 199 11.66 2.08 -13.65
CA GLN A 199 12.24 2.65 -12.43
C GLN A 199 11.17 3.31 -11.55
N LEU A 200 10.22 4.03 -12.15
CA LEU A 200 9.10 4.63 -11.42
C LEU A 200 8.23 3.55 -10.79
N ASN A 201 7.84 2.52 -11.56
CA ASN A 201 7.03 1.41 -11.07
C ASN A 201 7.73 0.63 -9.97
N THR A 202 9.05 0.47 -10.04
CA THR A 202 9.85 -0.16 -8.97
C THR A 202 9.67 0.55 -7.62
N ILE A 203 9.58 1.88 -7.63
CA ILE A 203 9.34 2.68 -6.42
C ILE A 203 7.87 2.62 -6.03
N ASP A 204 6.96 2.80 -6.99
CA ASP A 204 5.51 2.79 -6.80
C ASP A 204 5.02 1.51 -6.10
N GLU A 205 5.44 0.36 -6.59
CA GLU A 205 4.99 -0.97 -6.14
C GLU A 205 5.65 -1.45 -4.82
N LEU A 206 6.65 -0.73 -4.32
CA LEU A 206 7.43 -1.15 -3.15
C LEU A 206 6.54 -1.45 -1.92
N PRO A 207 5.60 -0.59 -1.50
CA PRO A 207 4.87 -0.83 -0.25
C PRO A 207 3.94 -2.03 -0.35
N GLU A 208 3.28 -2.22 -1.50
CA GLU A 208 2.43 -3.38 -1.79
C GLU A 208 3.24 -4.68 -1.67
N LYS A 209 4.37 -4.77 -2.39
CA LYS A 209 5.25 -5.95 -2.36
C LYS A 209 5.76 -6.26 -0.96
N VAL A 210 6.16 -5.25 -0.19
CA VAL A 210 6.65 -5.44 1.18
C VAL A 210 5.52 -5.87 2.12
N ASN A 211 4.32 -5.31 1.97
CA ASN A 211 3.14 -5.70 2.74
C ASN A 211 2.76 -7.17 2.49
N ASP A 212 2.78 -7.62 1.23
CA ASP A 212 2.50 -9.01 0.87
C ASP A 212 3.51 -9.99 1.47
N ILE A 213 4.79 -9.61 1.49
CA ILE A 213 5.84 -10.42 2.13
C ILE A 213 5.65 -10.46 3.65
N ILE A 214 5.32 -9.33 4.29
CA ILE A 214 5.04 -9.28 5.74
C ILE A 214 3.84 -10.14 6.10
N TRP A 215 2.79 -10.11 5.27
CA TRP A 215 1.60 -10.94 5.44
C TRP A 215 1.94 -12.43 5.28
N THR A 216 2.73 -12.78 4.26
CA THR A 216 3.22 -14.15 4.03
C THR A 216 4.04 -14.65 5.22
N LEU A 217 4.94 -13.82 5.77
CA LEU A 217 5.71 -14.15 6.98
C LEU A 217 4.78 -14.47 8.16
N LEU A 218 3.70 -13.71 8.33
CA LEU A 218 2.76 -13.94 9.43
C LEU A 218 2.05 -15.27 9.29
N GLY A 219 1.63 -15.64 8.08
CA GLY A 219 1.03 -16.94 7.79
C GLY A 219 1.98 -18.07 8.18
N VAL A 220 3.25 -18.00 7.75
CA VAL A 220 4.25 -19.01 8.11
C VAL A 220 4.48 -19.07 9.63
N LEU A 221 4.55 -17.94 10.32
CA LEU A 221 4.74 -17.88 11.78
C LEU A 221 3.53 -18.41 12.58
N SER A 222 2.34 -18.34 11.99
CA SER A 222 1.08 -18.70 12.66
C SER A 222 0.65 -20.14 12.41
N ASP A 223 0.88 -20.63 11.19
CA ASP A 223 0.33 -21.90 10.71
C ASP A 223 1.36 -23.04 10.74
N SER A 224 2.63 -22.75 11.04
CA SER A 224 3.68 -23.77 11.08
C SER A 224 3.51 -24.77 12.22
N ASP A 225 3.82 -26.04 11.95
CA ASP A 225 3.94 -27.11 12.94
C ASP A 225 5.41 -27.53 13.12
N SER A 226 5.72 -27.98 14.34
CA SER A 226 6.98 -28.60 14.74
C SER A 226 7.41 -29.79 13.87
N THR A 227 6.49 -30.46 13.19
CA THR A 227 6.79 -31.57 12.26
C THR A 227 7.55 -31.12 11.01
N GLU A 228 7.43 -29.85 10.64
CA GLU A 228 8.04 -29.22 9.46
C GLU A 228 9.01 -28.09 9.86
N GLU A 229 9.66 -28.23 11.01
CA GLU A 229 10.50 -27.18 11.60
C GLU A 229 11.62 -26.70 10.65
N GLU A 230 12.32 -27.63 9.99
CA GLU A 230 13.43 -27.32 9.09
C GLU A 230 12.97 -26.55 7.84
N SER A 231 11.87 -26.99 7.20
CA SER A 231 11.29 -26.30 6.05
C SER A 231 10.75 -24.93 6.45
N THR A 232 10.12 -24.82 7.63
CA THR A 232 9.61 -23.56 8.16
C THR A 232 10.72 -22.52 8.31
N TYR A 233 11.84 -22.87 8.95
CA TYR A 233 12.98 -21.97 9.10
C TYR A 233 13.61 -21.56 7.76
N ARG A 234 13.67 -22.49 6.80
CA ARG A 234 14.14 -22.18 5.44
C ARG A 234 13.26 -21.10 4.79
N VAL A 235 11.95 -21.31 4.82
CA VAL A 235 10.98 -20.38 4.22
C VAL A 235 11.06 -19.02 4.91
N LEU A 236 11.09 -18.98 6.25
CA LEU A 236 11.22 -17.71 6.99
C LEU A 236 12.48 -16.93 6.61
N SER A 237 13.62 -17.60 6.50
CA SER A 237 14.89 -16.97 6.11
C SER A 237 14.86 -16.44 4.67
N GLN A 238 14.35 -17.25 3.73
CA GLN A 238 14.21 -16.85 2.32
C GLN A 238 13.23 -15.69 2.14
N THR A 239 12.09 -15.73 2.82
CA THR A 239 11.08 -14.67 2.77
C THR A 239 11.62 -13.37 3.37
N MET A 240 12.39 -13.44 4.46
CA MET A 240 13.05 -12.25 5.02
C MET A 240 14.14 -11.67 4.11
N GLN A 241 14.92 -12.52 3.43
CA GLN A 241 15.88 -12.06 2.42
C GLN A 241 15.19 -11.41 1.21
N SER A 242 14.04 -11.96 0.80
CA SER A 242 13.20 -11.34 -0.24
C SER A 242 12.74 -9.95 0.18
N LEU A 243 12.32 -9.78 1.44
CA LEU A 243 11.94 -8.48 2.00
C LEU A 243 13.09 -7.45 1.92
N ASP A 244 14.31 -7.80 2.35
CA ASP A 244 15.46 -6.89 2.25
C ASP A 244 15.81 -6.56 0.78
N ASN A 245 15.68 -7.55 -0.11
CA ASN A 245 15.91 -7.34 -1.54
C ASN A 245 14.93 -6.35 -2.17
N GLN A 246 13.66 -6.29 -1.72
CA GLN A 246 12.69 -5.33 -2.26
C GLN A 246 13.16 -3.88 -2.09
N PHE A 247 13.95 -3.57 -1.07
CA PHE A 247 14.42 -2.20 -0.84
C PHE A 247 15.67 -1.82 -1.65
N LYS A 248 16.39 -2.77 -2.28
CA LYS A 248 17.69 -2.46 -2.90
C LYS A 248 17.58 -1.43 -4.02
N ASP A 249 16.73 -1.71 -5.01
CA ASP A 249 16.61 -0.85 -6.18
C ASP A 249 15.80 0.43 -5.88
N PRO A 250 14.61 0.37 -5.24
CA PRO A 250 13.86 1.57 -4.91
C PRO A 250 14.65 2.57 -4.05
N PHE A 251 15.36 2.07 -3.04
CA PHE A 251 16.17 2.93 -2.17
C PHE A 251 17.27 3.64 -2.95
N LEU A 252 17.96 2.93 -3.84
CA LEU A 252 18.98 3.51 -4.71
C LEU A 252 18.38 4.58 -5.64
N LEU A 253 17.25 4.28 -6.28
CA LEU A 253 16.56 5.21 -7.17
C LEU A 253 16.12 6.49 -6.42
N ILE A 254 15.59 6.36 -5.21
CA ILE A 254 15.21 7.49 -4.36
C ILE A 254 16.44 8.37 -4.05
N LEU A 255 17.59 7.77 -3.71
CA LEU A 255 18.81 8.52 -3.43
C LEU A 255 19.41 9.19 -4.67
N ILE A 256 19.26 8.60 -5.86
CA ILE A 256 19.80 9.14 -7.11
C ILE A 256 18.89 10.21 -7.71
N TYR A 257 17.57 10.01 -7.70
CA TYR A 257 16.65 10.85 -8.45
C TYR A 257 15.87 11.82 -7.57
N PHE A 258 15.41 11.42 -6.38
CA PHE A 258 14.56 12.27 -5.54
C PHE A 258 15.35 13.07 -4.50
N LEU A 259 16.35 12.47 -3.86
CA LEU A 259 17.15 13.19 -2.86
C LEU A 259 17.87 14.43 -3.43
N PRO A 260 18.48 14.40 -4.64
CA PRO A 260 19.16 15.57 -5.19
C PRO A 260 18.21 16.71 -5.58
N ILE A 261 16.92 16.41 -5.77
CA ILE A 261 15.91 17.43 -6.05
C ILE A 261 15.67 18.31 -4.83
N VAL A 262 15.84 17.77 -3.62
CA VAL A 262 15.68 18.53 -2.39
C VAL A 262 16.69 19.70 -2.38
N PRO A 263 16.22 20.95 -2.26
CA PRO A 263 17.09 22.11 -2.30
C PRO A 263 17.96 22.19 -1.05
N ASP A 264 19.24 22.53 -1.23
CA ASP A 264 20.23 22.67 -0.16
C ASP A 264 20.28 24.11 0.41
N THR A 265 19.11 24.77 0.44
CA THR A 265 18.93 26.14 0.96
C THR A 265 18.79 26.14 2.48
N ASP A 266 18.98 27.29 3.14
CA ASP A 266 18.87 27.52 4.60
C ASP A 266 17.52 27.14 5.29
N GLY A 267 16.59 26.51 4.57
CA GLY A 267 15.32 26.01 5.10
C GLY A 267 15.41 24.54 5.55
N PHE A 268 14.76 24.22 6.66
CA PHE A 268 14.62 22.84 7.16
C PHE A 268 13.34 22.17 6.61
N PRO A 269 13.36 20.88 6.23
CA PRO A 269 14.53 19.98 6.17
C PRO A 269 15.43 20.20 4.94
N THR A 270 16.75 20.07 5.14
CA THR A 270 17.76 20.18 4.06
C THR A 270 18.05 18.84 3.40
N ARG A 271 18.75 18.86 2.25
CA ARG A 271 19.24 17.63 1.61
C ARG A 271 20.12 16.80 2.54
N LYS A 272 21.04 17.46 3.27
CA LYS A 272 21.89 16.81 4.28
C LYS A 272 21.06 16.09 5.33
N TYR A 273 19.99 16.72 5.84
CA TYR A 273 19.10 16.09 6.82
C TYR A 273 18.46 14.80 6.27
N PHE A 274 17.96 14.81 5.04
CA PHE A 274 17.40 13.59 4.44
C PHE A 274 18.46 12.51 4.24
N ASN A 275 19.65 12.88 3.76
CA ASN A 275 20.77 11.95 3.62
C ASN A 275 21.12 11.27 4.96
N ASP A 276 21.32 12.05 6.03
CA ASP A 276 21.64 11.54 7.35
C ASP A 276 20.53 10.64 7.91
N TRP A 277 19.27 11.02 7.65
CA TRP A 277 18.10 10.21 7.99
C TRP A 277 18.10 8.87 7.25
N PHE A 278 18.35 8.86 5.93
CA PHE A 278 18.39 7.62 5.13
C PHE A 278 19.52 6.69 5.56
N VAL A 279 20.69 7.22 5.89
CA VAL A 279 21.81 6.43 6.43
C VAL A 279 21.41 5.78 7.77
N THR A 280 20.80 6.55 8.66
CA THR A 280 20.34 6.05 9.97
C THR A 280 19.26 4.98 9.81
N TRP A 281 18.29 5.24 8.92
CA TRP A 281 17.21 4.32 8.62
C TRP A 281 17.75 3.00 8.02
N LYS A 282 18.61 3.06 7.00
CA LYS A 282 19.15 1.85 6.36
C LYS A 282 19.98 1.02 7.33
N THR A 283 20.77 1.67 8.20
CA THR A 283 21.51 1.00 9.26
C THR A 283 20.57 0.26 10.21
N SER A 284 19.53 0.93 10.69
CA SER A 284 18.53 0.35 11.61
C SER A 284 17.77 -0.80 10.97
N PHE A 285 17.41 -0.65 9.69
CA PHE A 285 16.72 -1.68 8.91
C PHE A 285 17.60 -2.91 8.71
N THR A 286 18.85 -2.74 8.28
CA THR A 286 19.80 -3.85 8.13
C THR A 286 20.04 -4.58 9.45
N ILE A 287 20.15 -3.86 10.58
CA ILE A 287 20.26 -4.49 11.91
C ILE A 287 19.01 -5.32 12.23
N ALA A 288 17.80 -4.79 11.98
CA ALA A 288 16.56 -5.50 12.24
C ALA A 288 16.44 -6.80 11.41
N ILE A 289 16.75 -6.73 10.10
CA ILE A 289 16.81 -7.90 9.21
C ILE A 289 17.83 -8.92 9.72
N SER A 290 19.04 -8.48 10.04
CA SER A 290 20.11 -9.36 10.53
C SER A 290 19.71 -10.04 11.84
N ASN A 291 19.08 -9.32 12.76
CA ASN A 291 18.61 -9.88 14.03
C ASN A 291 17.58 -10.99 13.81
N PHE A 292 16.65 -10.81 12.85
CA PHE A 292 15.72 -11.86 12.47
C PHE A 292 16.45 -13.08 11.90
N ILE A 293 17.30 -12.88 10.88
CA ILE A 293 18.00 -13.97 10.20
C ILE A 293 18.89 -14.76 11.18
N SER A 294 19.62 -14.07 12.06
CA SER A 294 20.46 -14.71 13.08
C SER A 294 19.66 -15.44 14.16
N ALA A 295 18.39 -15.07 14.36
CA ALA A 295 17.51 -15.75 15.30
C ALA A 295 16.91 -17.04 14.72
N VAL A 296 16.92 -17.22 13.39
CA VAL A 296 16.50 -18.47 12.75
C VAL A 296 17.55 -19.55 12.99
N PRO A 297 17.20 -20.71 13.56
CA PRO A 297 18.15 -21.80 13.81
C PRO A 297 18.86 -22.25 12.54
N ALA A 298 20.19 -22.41 12.62
CA ALA A 298 20.99 -22.94 11.52
C ALA A 298 20.67 -24.42 11.27
N PHE A 299 20.63 -24.82 10.01
CA PHE A 299 20.50 -26.22 9.61
C PHE A 299 21.58 -27.06 10.28
N ARG A 300 21.19 -28.00 11.15
CA ARG A 300 22.09 -29.07 11.57
C ARG A 300 22.05 -30.13 10.47
N HIS A 301 23.05 -30.12 9.59
CA HIS A 301 23.34 -31.31 8.81
C HIS A 301 23.64 -32.45 9.79
N TYR A 302 22.72 -33.41 9.92
CA TYR A 302 23.09 -34.70 10.46
C TYR A 302 23.98 -35.39 9.43
N PRO A 303 25.23 -35.75 9.78
CA PRO A 303 26.03 -36.59 8.91
C PRO A 303 25.38 -37.97 8.86
N SER A 304 25.01 -38.38 7.65
CA SER A 304 24.64 -39.75 7.28
C SER A 304 25.80 -40.71 7.49
#